data_AF-A0A3G4VK38-F1
#
_entry.id   AF-A0A3G4VK38-F1
#
_cell.length_a   1.000
_cell.length_b   1.000
_cell.length_c   1.000
_cell.angle_alpha   90.00
_cell.angle_beta   90.00
_cell.angle_gamma   90.00
#
_symmetry.space_group_name_H-M   'P 1'
#
loop_
_entity.id
_entity.type
_entity.pdbx_description
1 polymer ?
#
loop_
_entity_poly.entity_id
_entity_poly.type
_entity_poly.pdbx_seq_one_letter_code
_entity_poly.pdbx_strand_id
1 'polypeptide(L)'
;MELREHCAFRPYLRVHAHPPGRSLSAASGAWLVFEDEAGFSMTPPRARTWGRCGHTPVIRVRGRSRRRTSVAALCCYKPGEKSRLIHRPRTHLLLKGARKSFSWKDYRDLLVRAHIQLDGPIVVSETISTPIWPPG
;
A
#
# COMPACT_ATOMS: atom_id res chain seq x y z
N MET A 1 14.88 22.15 14.84
CA MET A 1 14.69 22.31 13.38
C MET A 1 13.69 21.25 12.95
N GLU A 2 12.46 21.20 13.49
CA GLU A 2 11.37 22.18 13.32
C GLU A 2 11.27 22.68 11.88
N LEU A 3 10.67 21.86 11.03
CA LEU A 3 10.08 22.28 9.77
C LEU A 3 8.56 22.25 9.96
N ARG A 4 8.04 23.38 10.46
CA ARG A 4 6.65 23.79 10.26
C ARG A 4 6.50 24.17 8.79
N GLU A 5 5.90 23.29 7.99
CA GLU A 5 5.28 23.70 6.74
C GLU A 5 3.76 23.60 6.91
N HIS A 6 3.17 24.76 7.24
CA HIS A 6 1.74 25.01 7.13
C HIS A 6 1.36 24.99 5.64
N CYS A 7 0.89 23.85 5.14
CA CYS A 7 0.15 23.78 3.88
C CYS A 7 -1.34 23.54 4.21
N ALA A 8 -2.11 24.62 4.17
CA ALA A 8 -3.56 24.59 4.30
C ALA A 8 -4.18 23.80 3.13
N PHE A 9 -4.88 22.69 3.44
CA PHE A 9 -5.62 21.90 2.46
C PHE A 9 -7.03 21.58 2.99
N ARG A 10 -8.08 22.21 2.43
CA ARG A 10 -9.49 21.80 2.52
C ARG A 10 -10.28 22.47 1.37
N PRO A 11 -11.41 21.91 0.88
CA PRO A 11 -12.13 20.70 1.33
C PRO A 11 -12.05 19.60 0.24
N TYR A 12 -11.56 18.38 0.49
CA TYR A 12 -12.45 17.27 0.85
C TYR A 12 -11.68 16.06 1.42
N LEU A 13 -10.35 16.08 1.48
CA LEU A 13 -9.57 14.99 2.05
C LEU A 13 -8.73 15.49 3.21
N ARG A 14 -9.14 15.15 4.44
CA ARG A 14 -8.39 15.46 5.66
C ARG A 14 -7.63 14.20 6.07
N VAL A 15 -6.41 14.04 5.55
CA VAL A 15 -5.50 12.97 5.99
C VAL A 15 -4.85 13.44 7.28
N HIS A 16 -5.09 12.71 8.37
CA HIS A 16 -4.45 12.98 9.65
C HIS A 16 -3.42 11.88 9.95
N ALA A 17 -2.14 12.24 10.00
CA ALA A 17 -1.11 11.42 10.63
C ALA A 17 -1.11 11.73 12.14
N HIS A 18 -1.26 10.73 13.00
CA HIS A 18 -1.33 10.92 14.45
C HIS A 18 -0.28 10.09 15.21
N PRO A 19 0.25 10.63 16.33
CA PRO A 19 1.09 9.88 17.25
C PRO A 19 0.28 8.77 17.96
N PRO A 20 0.95 7.69 18.42
CA PRO A 20 0.30 6.53 19.01
C PRO A 20 -0.46 6.89 20.31
N GLY A 21 -1.67 6.35 20.49
CA GLY A 21 -2.38 6.39 21.79
C GLY A 21 -3.90 6.55 21.78
N ARG A 22 -4.52 6.95 20.66
CA ARG A 22 -6.00 6.90 20.48
C ARG A 22 -6.35 6.46 19.07
N SER A 23 -7.10 5.37 18.94
CA SER A 23 -7.66 4.93 17.65
C SER A 23 -8.74 5.94 17.19
N LEU A 24 -8.32 6.91 16.37
CA LEU A 24 -9.20 7.93 15.81
C LEU A 24 -10.26 7.35 14.86
N SER A 25 -10.04 6.18 14.24
CA SER A 25 -11.01 5.63 13.30
C SER A 25 -12.31 5.22 14.00
N ALA A 26 -12.21 4.59 15.17
CA ALA A 26 -13.36 4.18 15.97
C ALA A 26 -14.16 5.39 16.51
N ALA A 27 -13.48 6.49 16.84
CA ALA A 27 -14.12 7.70 17.36
C ALA A 27 -14.70 8.63 16.29
N SER A 28 -14.29 8.48 15.02
CA SER A 28 -14.68 9.40 13.92
C SER A 28 -15.56 8.77 12.85
N GLY A 29 -15.82 7.46 12.92
CA GLY A 29 -16.52 6.72 11.86
C GLY A 29 -15.73 6.64 10.54
N ALA A 30 -14.43 6.94 10.58
CA ALA A 30 -13.55 6.95 9.43
C ALA A 30 -13.03 5.54 9.08
N TRP A 31 -12.65 5.35 7.82
CA TRP A 31 -11.92 4.19 7.37
C TRP A 31 -10.48 4.25 7.89
N LEU A 32 -10.03 3.17 8.52
CA LEU A 32 -8.62 2.93 8.80
C LEU A 32 -7.99 2.28 7.57
N VAL A 33 -6.97 2.93 7.02
CA VAL A 33 -6.31 2.50 5.79
C VAL A 33 -4.83 2.27 6.05
N PHE A 34 -4.35 1.07 5.74
CA PHE A 34 -2.93 0.74 5.75
C PHE A 34 -2.39 0.80 4.33
N GLU A 35 -1.28 1.52 4.15
CA GLU A 35 -0.59 1.65 2.86
C GLU A 35 0.67 0.78 2.84
N ASP A 36 0.92 0.14 1.70
CA ASP A 36 2.17 -0.59 1.42
C ASP A 36 2.47 -0.67 -0.09
N GLU A 37 3.76 -0.81 -0.43
CA GLU A 37 4.26 -1.07 -1.78
C GLU A 37 4.98 -2.42 -1.87
N ALA A 38 4.49 -3.30 -2.75
CA ALA A 38 5.13 -4.57 -3.07
C ALA A 38 5.68 -4.59 -4.50
N GLY A 39 6.97 -4.92 -4.67
CA GLY A 39 7.62 -5.10 -5.97
C GLY A 39 7.93 -6.56 -6.29
N PHE A 40 7.50 -7.06 -7.45
CA PHE A 40 7.79 -8.42 -7.91
C PHE A 40 8.30 -8.48 -9.34
N SER A 41 9.07 -9.53 -9.64
CA SER A 41 9.55 -9.86 -10.99
C SER A 41 8.50 -10.68 -11.73
N MET A 42 8.16 -10.28 -12.96
CA MET A 42 7.31 -11.05 -13.86
C MET A 42 8.08 -12.11 -14.67
N THR A 43 9.37 -12.32 -14.38
CA THR A 43 10.10 -13.48 -14.91
C THR A 43 10.03 -14.59 -13.86
N PRO A 44 9.03 -15.48 -13.89
CA PRO A 44 8.99 -16.61 -12.98
C PRO A 44 10.18 -17.53 -13.30
N PRO A 45 10.95 -17.99 -12.30
CA PRO A 45 12.07 -18.92 -12.51
C PRO A 45 11.69 -20.23 -13.22
N ARG A 46 10.43 -20.65 -13.09
CA ARG A 46 9.80 -21.78 -13.79
C ARG A 46 8.31 -21.52 -13.97
N ALA A 47 7.71 -22.10 -15.01
CA ALA A 47 6.27 -22.03 -15.31
C ALA A 47 5.36 -22.72 -14.28
N ARG A 48 5.92 -23.46 -13.30
CA ARG A 48 5.19 -24.15 -12.22
C ARG A 48 5.92 -23.95 -10.90
N THR A 49 5.18 -23.61 -9.84
CA THR A 49 5.70 -23.34 -8.48
C THR A 49 5.80 -24.60 -7.61
N TRP A 50 5.24 -25.73 -8.04
CA TRP A 50 5.29 -27.00 -7.32
C TRP A 50 6.38 -27.93 -7.88
N GLY A 51 7.34 -28.30 -7.02
CA GLY A 51 8.35 -29.33 -7.28
C GLY A 51 7.83 -30.73 -6.95
N ARG A 52 8.57 -31.78 -7.35
CA ARG A 52 8.26 -33.16 -6.94
C ARG A 52 8.51 -33.30 -5.44
N CYS A 53 7.60 -33.95 -4.71
CA CYS A 53 7.80 -34.27 -3.31
C CYS A 53 9.11 -35.08 -3.12
N GLY A 54 9.86 -34.77 -2.06
CA GLY A 54 11.12 -35.44 -1.71
C GLY A 54 12.34 -35.07 -2.59
N HIS A 55 12.20 -34.17 -3.56
CA HIS A 55 13.31 -33.75 -4.43
C HIS A 55 13.53 -32.25 -4.36
N THR A 56 14.69 -31.82 -3.87
CA THR A 56 15.07 -30.41 -3.84
C THR A 56 15.25 -29.86 -5.26
N PRO A 57 14.43 -28.91 -5.71
CA PRO A 57 14.56 -28.36 -7.05
C PRO A 57 15.76 -27.41 -7.12
N VAL A 58 16.70 -27.66 -8.04
CA VAL A 58 17.74 -26.68 -8.40
C VAL A 58 17.19 -25.77 -9.49
N ILE A 59 17.05 -24.47 -9.18
CA ILE A 59 16.49 -23.47 -10.08
C ILE A 59 17.59 -22.47 -10.45
N ARG A 60 17.99 -22.45 -11.72
CA ARG A 60 18.93 -21.46 -12.26
C ARG A 60 18.15 -20.25 -12.78
N VAL A 61 18.32 -19.11 -12.12
CA VAL A 61 17.74 -17.83 -12.55
C VAL A 61 18.79 -16.94 -13.16
N ARG A 62 18.45 -16.25 -14.25
CA ARG A 62 19.18 -15.04 -14.64
C ARG A 62 18.72 -13.93 -13.71
N GLY A 63 19.59 -13.45 -12.81
CA GLY A 63 19.27 -12.41 -11.81
C GLY A 63 18.80 -11.07 -12.40
N ARG A 64 18.90 -10.87 -13.72
CA ARG A 64 18.43 -9.68 -14.42
C ARG A 64 17.06 -9.92 -15.05
N SER A 65 16.02 -9.94 -14.22
CA SER A 65 14.65 -9.80 -14.72
C SER A 65 14.48 -8.40 -15.31
N ARG A 66 14.06 -8.34 -16.57
CA ARG A 66 13.80 -7.09 -17.31
C ARG A 66 12.35 -6.61 -17.15
N ARG A 67 11.49 -7.38 -16.48
CA ARG A 67 10.06 -7.05 -16.32
C ARG A 67 9.73 -7.10 -14.84
N ARG A 68 9.81 -5.94 -14.18
CA ARG A 68 9.40 -5.75 -12.78
C ARG A 68 8.06 -5.04 -12.77
N THR A 69 7.21 -5.43 -11.83
CA THR A 69 5.95 -4.77 -11.53
C THR A 69 5.94 -4.45 -10.05
N SER A 70 5.63 -3.21 -9.70
CA SER A 70 5.29 -2.83 -8.33
C SER A 70 3.79 -2.64 -8.21
N VAL A 71 3.24 -2.84 -7.03
CA VAL A 71 1.86 -2.57 -6.67
C VAL A 71 1.84 -1.77 -5.38
N ALA A 72 1.26 -0.58 -5.42
CA ALA A 72 0.88 0.13 -4.20
C ALA A 72 -0.55 -0.28 -3.83
N ALA A 73 -0.80 -0.56 -2.57
CA ALA A 73 -2.09 -1.04 -2.08
C ALA A 73 -2.52 -0.35 -0.80
N LEU A 74 -3.84 -0.25 -0.65
CA LEU A 74 -4.53 0.26 0.52
C LEU A 74 -5.43 -0.84 1.06
N CYS A 75 -5.13 -1.31 2.27
CA CYS A 75 -5.99 -2.22 3.02
C CYS A 75 -6.91 -1.39 3.92
N CYS A 76 -8.21 -1.37 3.59
CA CYS A 76 -9.20 -0.47 4.18
C CYS A 76 -10.15 -1.23 5.11
N TYR A 77 -10.28 -0.75 6.35
CA TYR A 77 -11.07 -1.35 7.41
C TYR A 77 -11.98 -0.31 8.07
N LYS A 78 -13.22 -0.70 8.36
CA LYS A 78 -14.16 0.06 9.18
C LYS A 78 -15.10 -0.91 9.89
N PRO A 79 -15.33 -0.79 11.21
CA PRO A 79 -16.28 -1.66 11.91
C PRO A 79 -17.67 -1.62 11.27
N GLY A 80 -18.30 -2.79 11.11
CA GLY A 80 -19.61 -2.92 10.44
C GLY A 80 -19.57 -2.87 8.91
N GLU A 81 -18.42 -2.57 8.31
CA GLU A 81 -18.24 -2.54 6.86
C GLU A 81 -17.36 -3.70 6.38
N LYS A 82 -17.58 -4.14 5.14
CA LYS A 82 -16.70 -5.12 4.50
C LYS A 82 -15.33 -4.51 4.22
N SER A 83 -14.27 -5.18 4.64
CA SER A 83 -12.88 -4.80 4.31
C SER A 83 -12.66 -4.74 2.79
N ARG A 84 -11.87 -3.76 2.35
CA ARG A 84 -11.61 -3.51 0.92
C ARG A 84 -10.12 -3.39 0.65
N LEU A 85 -9.69 -3.89 -0.50
CA LEU A 85 -8.32 -3.75 -0.99
C LEU A 85 -8.35 -2.91 -2.27
N ILE A 86 -7.78 -1.71 -2.21
CA ILE A 86 -7.69 -0.80 -3.35
C ILE A 86 -6.22 -0.72 -3.74
N HIS A 87 -5.89 -1.11 -4.97
CA HIS A 87 -4.51 -1.19 -5.41
C HIS A 87 -4.28 -0.56 -6.78
N ARG A 88 -3.03 -0.17 -7.03
CA ARG A 88 -2.57 0.36 -8.31
C ARG A 88 -1.33 -0.42 -8.74
N PRO A 89 -1.41 -1.25 -9.79
CA PRO A 89 -0.21 -1.86 -10.36
C PRO A 89 0.56 -0.86 -11.24
N ARG A 90 1.89 -0.99 -11.25
CA ARG A 90 2.83 -0.23 -12.08
C ARG A 90 3.86 -1.18 -12.68
N THR A 91 3.82 -1.35 -13.99
CA THR A 91 4.85 -2.08 -14.73
C THR A 91 6.03 -1.15 -15.03
N HIS A 92 7.24 -1.55 -14.67
CA HIS A 92 8.44 -0.77 -14.95
C HIS A 92 8.86 -0.91 -16.41
N LEU A 93 8.95 0.22 -17.10
CA LEU A 93 9.47 0.30 -18.46
C LEU A 93 11.00 0.09 -18.47
N LEU A 94 11.50 -0.51 -19.55
CA LEU A 94 12.93 -0.77 -19.77
C LEU A 94 13.72 0.43 -20.30
N LEU A 95 13.13 1.62 -20.27
CA LEU A 95 13.73 2.83 -20.81
C LEU A 95 14.79 3.38 -19.83
N LYS A 96 15.89 3.91 -20.37
CA LYS A 96 16.91 4.60 -19.57
C LYS A 96 16.26 5.80 -18.87
N GLY A 97 16.38 5.86 -17.54
CA GLY A 97 15.73 6.89 -16.73
C GLY A 97 14.28 6.60 -16.34
N ALA A 98 13.71 5.45 -16.73
CA ALA A 98 12.39 5.06 -16.26
C ALA A 98 12.37 4.88 -14.73
N ARG A 99 11.32 5.41 -14.10
CA ARG A 99 11.15 5.38 -12.65
C ARG A 99 10.89 3.97 -12.13
N LYS A 100 11.56 3.63 -11.04
CA LYS A 100 11.57 2.29 -10.42
C LYS A 100 10.72 2.15 -9.15
N SER A 101 10.05 3.22 -8.72
CA SER A 101 9.19 3.25 -7.53
C SER A 101 7.96 4.12 -7.77
N PHE A 102 7.00 4.04 -6.85
CA PHE A 102 5.89 4.98 -6.81
C PHE A 102 6.36 6.39 -6.44
N SER A 103 5.62 7.38 -6.92
CA SER A 103 5.80 8.79 -6.57
C SER A 103 4.76 9.21 -5.56
N TRP A 104 5.02 10.31 -4.87
CA TRP A 104 4.01 10.97 -4.04
C TRP A 104 2.69 11.24 -4.80
N LYS A 105 2.77 11.59 -6.10
CA LYS A 105 1.58 11.79 -6.93
C LYS A 105 0.79 10.50 -7.13
N ASP A 106 1.50 9.38 -7.33
CA ASP A 106 0.84 8.07 -7.48
C ASP A 106 0.11 7.67 -6.18
N TYR A 107 0.71 7.95 -5.02
CA TYR A 107 0.08 7.75 -3.70
C TYR A 107 -1.11 8.66 -3.46
N ARG A 108 -0.99 9.96 -3.78
CA ARG A 108 -2.08 10.92 -3.71
C ARG A 108 -3.27 10.45 -4.56
N ASP A 109 -3.02 10.05 -5.80
CA ASP A 109 -4.08 9.61 -6.72
C ASP A 109 -4.75 8.33 -6.20
N LEU A 110 -3.97 7.43 -5.58
CA LEU A 110 -4.49 6.21 -4.95
C LEU A 110 -5.39 6.53 -3.74
N LEU A 111 -4.99 7.48 -2.88
CA LEU A 111 -5.80 7.93 -1.74
C LEU A 111 -7.08 8.64 -2.17
N VAL A 112 -7.02 9.48 -3.22
CA VAL A 112 -8.21 10.11 -3.80
C VAL A 112 -9.17 9.06 -4.33
N ARG A 113 -8.66 8.04 -5.05
CA ARG A 113 -9.49 6.93 -5.53
C ARG A 113 -10.13 6.16 -4.38
N ALA A 114 -9.39 5.92 -3.30
CA ALA A 114 -9.92 5.26 -2.13
C ALA A 114 -11.03 6.09 -1.48
N HIS A 115 -10.85 7.40 -1.34
CA HIS A 115 -11.88 8.28 -0.76
C HIS A 115 -13.19 8.22 -1.55
N ILE A 116 -13.11 8.24 -2.89
CA ILE A 116 -14.28 8.15 -3.75
C ILE A 116 -14.96 6.78 -3.64
N GLN A 117 -14.19 5.68 -3.60
CA GLN A 117 -14.76 4.32 -3.54
C GLN A 117 -15.31 3.92 -2.17
N LEU A 118 -14.75 4.50 -1.10
CA LEU A 118 -15.14 4.22 0.27
C LEU A 118 -16.22 5.18 0.79
N ASP A 119 -16.51 6.25 0.04
CA ASP A 119 -17.52 7.27 0.32
C ASP A 119 -17.47 7.77 1.79
N GLY A 120 -16.27 8.13 2.24
CA GLY A 120 -16.09 8.49 3.64
C GLY A 120 -14.69 8.99 4.01
N PRO A 121 -14.54 9.56 5.21
CA PRO A 121 -13.25 10.02 5.69
C PRO A 121 -12.28 8.85 5.86
N ILE A 122 -11.00 9.10 5.56
CA ILE A 122 -9.92 8.11 5.61
C ILE A 122 -8.83 8.60 6.56
N VAL A 123 -8.36 7.70 7.42
CA VAL A 123 -7.14 7.85 8.21
C VAL A 123 -6.13 6.83 7.69
N VAL A 124 -4.97 7.31 7.25
CA VAL A 124 -3.90 6.47 6.69
C VAL A 124 -2.85 6.20 7.77
N SER A 125 -2.39 4.95 7.88
CA SER A 125 -1.27 4.55 8.73
C SER A 125 -0.18 3.89 7.91
N GLU A 126 1.07 4.34 8.10
CA GLU A 126 2.25 3.93 7.32
C GLU A 126 3.09 2.85 8.04
N THR A 127 2.64 2.28 9.17
CA THR A 127 3.43 1.23 9.86
C THR A 127 2.57 0.23 10.65
N ILE A 128 2.91 -1.05 10.50
CA ILE A 128 2.29 -2.23 11.14
C ILE A 128 2.68 -2.40 12.63
N SER A 129 3.32 -1.41 13.27
CA SER A 129 3.90 -1.58 14.62
C SER A 129 2.97 -1.22 15.78
N THR A 130 1.72 -0.80 15.52
CA THR A 130 0.75 -0.53 16.58
C THR A 130 -0.31 -1.63 16.65
N PRO A 131 -0.51 -2.31 17.79
CA PRO A 131 -1.65 -3.19 17.97
C PRO A 131 -2.94 -2.34 17.89
N ILE A 132 -3.67 -2.55 16.80
CA ILE A 132 -4.95 -1.87 16.49
C ILE A 132 -6.15 -2.48 17.24
N TRP A 133 -5.92 -3.52 18.04
CA TRP A 133 -6.95 -4.20 18.83
C TRP A 133 -6.86 -3.77 20.29
N PRO A 134 -7.95 -3.32 20.92
CA PRO A 134 -7.99 -3.23 22.37
C PRO A 134 -7.86 -4.65 22.96
N PRO A 135 -7.10 -4.86 24.04
CA PRO A 135 -7.22 -6.10 24.81
C PRO A 135 -8.67 -6.18 25.31
N GLY A 136 -9.28 -7.35 25.11
CA GLY A 136 -10.62 -7.67 25.63
C GLY A 136 -10.62 -7.80 27.15
#